data_AF-A0A2V2YSM6-F1
#
_entry.id   AF-A0A2V2YSM6-F1
#
_cell.length_a   1.000
_cell.length_b   1.000
_cell.length_c   1.000
_cell.angle_alpha   90.00
_cell.angle_beta   90.00
_cell.angle_gamma   90.00
#
_symmetry.space_group_name_H-M   'P 1'
#
loop_
_entity.id
_entity.type
_entity.pdbx_description
1 polymer ?
#
loop_
_entity_poly.entity_id
_entity_poly.type
_entity_poly.pdbx_seq_one_letter_code
_entity_poly.pdbx_strand_id
1 'polypeptide(L)'
;MSVGGTVRGEKSPLIGRMSVGGTVRGEKLPLTGRVSMGGGDRGGKSPLTGHVSVSGKVRGEKLPLTGRVSVSGKVRGGKSPLTGRVSMGGADRGGKSPLIGHVSVGGTVRGEKLPLIGRVSVSGKVRGGKSPLIGRVSVGGKVRGEKLPLTGHVSVSGKVRGEKLPLTGHVSVSGKVRGGKPPLTGHVSVSGKVRGEKLPLTGRVSVSGKVRGGKSPLIGRVSVGEKVRGGKSPLIGHVSVGGTDRGEKSTLTGRHSATQKNAYDIKP
;
A
#
# COMPACT_ATOMS: atom_id res chain seq x y z
N MET A 1 -1.87 -18.75 -33.72
CA MET A 1 -2.08 -20.16 -33.30
C MET A 1 -3.29 -20.24 -32.38
N SER A 2 -4.21 -21.18 -32.61
CA SER A 2 -5.35 -21.45 -31.72
C SER A 2 -5.28 -22.90 -31.25
N VAL A 3 -5.38 -23.15 -29.95
CA VAL A 3 -5.38 -24.50 -29.36
C VAL A 3 -6.60 -24.64 -28.46
N GLY A 4 -7.53 -25.54 -28.78
CA GLY A 4 -8.76 -25.73 -28.00
C GLY A 4 -8.54 -26.34 -26.61
N GLY A 5 -7.41 -27.03 -26.39
CA GLY A 5 -7.13 -27.82 -25.19
C GLY A 5 -6.05 -27.27 -24.25
N THR A 6 -5.51 -28.16 -23.42
CA THR A 6 -4.36 -27.86 -22.54
C THR A 6 -3.07 -27.92 -23.34
N VAL A 7 -2.24 -26.88 -23.27
CA VAL A 7 -0.90 -26.89 -23.88
C VAL A 7 0.11 -27.35 -22.84
N ARG A 8 0.94 -28.35 -23.17
CA ARG A 8 2.03 -28.84 -22.30
C ARG A 8 3.37 -28.74 -23.03
N GLY A 9 4.41 -28.28 -22.35
CA GLY A 9 5.78 -28.30 -22.88
C GLY A 9 6.81 -27.89 -21.82
N GLU A 10 7.97 -28.53 -21.79
CA GLU A 10 9.02 -28.21 -20.80
C GLU A 10 9.73 -26.87 -21.09
N LYS A 11 9.99 -26.59 -22.38
CA LYS A 11 10.60 -25.35 -22.88
C LYS A 11 9.96 -24.97 -24.21
N SER A 12 8.85 -24.26 -24.16
CA SER A 12 8.10 -23.89 -25.37
C SER A 12 7.79 -22.40 -25.33
N PRO A 13 8.68 -21.54 -25.87
CA PRO A 13 8.37 -20.14 -26.05
C PRO A 13 7.21 -20.02 -27.02
N LEU A 14 6.21 -19.26 -26.61
CA LEU A 14 4.99 -19.06 -27.34
C LEU A 14 4.95 -17.55 -27.65
N ILE A 15 5.25 -17.22 -28.90
CA ILE A 15 5.43 -15.83 -29.36
C ILE A 15 4.41 -15.53 -30.47
N GLY A 16 3.76 -14.37 -30.38
CA GLY A 16 2.85 -13.87 -31.41
C GLY A 16 1.38 -13.83 -30.94
N ARG A 17 0.45 -14.07 -31.88
CA ARG A 17 -1.00 -14.06 -31.60
C ARG A 17 -1.48 -15.48 -31.29
N MET A 18 -1.96 -15.68 -30.07
CA MET A 18 -2.32 -17.00 -29.55
C MET A 18 -3.62 -16.99 -28.77
N SER A 19 -4.43 -18.02 -28.99
CA SER A 19 -5.62 -18.33 -28.20
C SER A 19 -5.53 -19.78 -27.71
N VAL A 20 -5.65 -19.98 -26.40
CA VAL A 20 -5.67 -21.30 -25.76
C VAL A 20 -6.98 -21.45 -24.99
N GLY A 21 -7.83 -22.39 -25.37
CA GLY A 21 -9.09 -22.65 -24.66
C GLY A 21 -8.86 -23.18 -23.24
N GLY A 22 -7.82 -23.97 -23.05
CA GLY A 22 -7.49 -24.62 -21.79
C GLY A 22 -6.38 -23.96 -20.97
N THR A 23 -5.73 -24.77 -20.14
CA THR A 23 -4.60 -24.34 -19.29
C THR A 23 -3.28 -24.53 -20.03
N VAL A 24 -2.34 -23.60 -19.88
CA VAL A 24 -0.96 -23.78 -20.36
C VAL A 24 -0.10 -24.26 -19.18
N ARG A 25 0.70 -25.33 -19.38
CA ARG A 25 1.55 -25.91 -18.33
C ARG A 25 2.95 -26.26 -18.84
N GLY A 26 3.98 -25.91 -18.05
CA GLY A 26 5.36 -26.17 -18.46
C GLY A 26 6.42 -25.63 -17.51
N GLU A 27 7.66 -26.08 -17.59
CA GLU A 27 8.70 -25.61 -16.67
C GLU A 27 9.19 -24.20 -17.03
N LYS A 28 9.41 -23.92 -18.32
CA LYS A 28 9.81 -22.61 -18.85
C LYS A 28 8.95 -22.24 -20.07
N LEU A 29 8.00 -21.34 -19.87
CA LEU A 29 7.00 -20.96 -20.88
C LEU A 29 6.88 -19.45 -21.00
N PRO A 30 7.79 -18.77 -21.71
CA PRO A 30 7.59 -17.37 -22.02
C PRO A 30 6.43 -17.23 -23.02
N LEU A 31 5.40 -16.48 -22.62
CA LEU A 31 4.24 -16.13 -23.44
C LEU A 31 4.37 -14.64 -23.80
N THR A 32 4.71 -14.36 -25.07
CA THR A 32 4.95 -12.99 -25.55
C THR A 32 4.04 -12.67 -26.72
N GLY A 33 3.40 -11.50 -26.70
CA GLY A 33 2.56 -11.00 -27.81
C GLY A 33 1.11 -10.82 -27.39
N ARG A 34 0.17 -11.23 -28.24
CA ARG A 34 -1.28 -11.16 -27.95
C ARG A 34 -1.77 -12.55 -27.56
N VAL A 35 -1.95 -12.78 -26.27
CA VAL A 35 -2.24 -14.09 -25.70
C VAL A 35 -3.60 -14.06 -25.01
N SER A 36 -4.47 -15.00 -25.34
CA SER A 36 -5.73 -15.23 -24.63
C SER A 36 -5.77 -16.67 -24.13
N MET A 37 -6.05 -16.86 -22.85
CA MET A 37 -6.17 -18.17 -22.20
C MET A 37 -7.53 -18.26 -21.50
N GLY A 38 -8.39 -19.18 -21.96
CA GLY A 38 -9.66 -19.52 -21.29
C GLY A 38 -9.45 -20.22 -19.96
N GLY A 39 -8.36 -20.98 -19.83
CA GLY A 39 -7.92 -21.58 -18.58
C GLY A 39 -6.89 -20.74 -17.83
N GLY A 40 -5.95 -21.42 -17.15
CA GLY A 40 -4.88 -20.79 -16.40
C GLY A 40 -3.50 -20.93 -17.05
N ASP A 41 -2.50 -20.35 -16.40
CA ASP A 41 -1.08 -20.63 -16.67
C ASP A 41 -0.45 -21.27 -15.43
N ARG A 42 0.27 -22.37 -15.63
CA ARG A 42 0.98 -23.09 -14.58
C ARG A 42 2.37 -23.45 -15.04
N GLY A 43 3.35 -22.61 -14.75
CA GLY A 43 4.73 -22.98 -15.05
C GLY A 43 5.78 -22.52 -14.06
N GLY A 44 6.97 -23.12 -14.12
CA GLY A 44 8.07 -22.76 -13.21
C GLY A 44 8.53 -21.32 -13.46
N LYS A 45 8.90 -21.02 -14.70
CA LYS A 45 9.32 -19.72 -15.22
C LYS A 45 8.44 -19.33 -16.41
N SER A 46 7.34 -18.62 -16.16
CA SER A 46 6.37 -18.23 -17.19
C SER A 46 6.21 -16.71 -17.25
N PRO A 47 7.12 -15.98 -17.92
CA PRO A 47 6.93 -14.56 -18.15
C PRO A 47 5.76 -14.34 -19.14
N LEU A 48 4.83 -13.45 -18.78
CA LEU A 48 3.68 -13.07 -19.60
C LEU A 48 3.88 -11.62 -20.07
N THR A 49 4.19 -11.41 -21.34
CA THR A 49 4.56 -10.10 -21.88
C THR A 49 3.68 -9.70 -23.07
N GLY A 50 3.17 -8.47 -23.06
CA GLY A 50 2.39 -7.90 -24.17
C GLY A 50 0.91 -7.71 -23.82
N HIS A 51 0.01 -8.13 -24.70
CA HIS A 51 -1.44 -8.07 -24.50
C HIS A 51 -1.95 -9.44 -24.06
N VAL A 52 -2.05 -9.66 -22.75
CA VAL A 52 -2.36 -10.97 -22.18
C VAL A 52 -3.71 -10.94 -21.44
N SER A 53 -4.57 -11.91 -21.72
CA SER A 53 -5.82 -12.14 -20.99
C SER A 53 -5.89 -13.58 -20.51
N VAL A 54 -6.15 -13.78 -19.22
CA VAL A 54 -6.26 -15.10 -18.57
C VAL A 54 -7.52 -15.16 -17.73
N SER A 55 -8.41 -16.08 -18.06
CA SER A 55 -9.67 -16.28 -17.33
C SER A 55 -9.49 -17.15 -16.06
N GLY A 56 -8.38 -17.85 -15.94
CA GLY A 56 -8.07 -18.75 -14.83
C GLY A 56 -7.02 -18.22 -13.85
N LYS A 57 -6.42 -19.17 -13.12
CA LYS A 57 -5.32 -18.90 -12.16
C LYS A 57 -3.99 -18.88 -12.90
N VAL A 58 -3.09 -17.97 -12.52
CA VAL A 58 -1.71 -17.91 -13.00
C VAL A 58 -0.77 -18.29 -11.86
N ARG A 59 0.04 -19.33 -12.03
CA ARG A 59 0.93 -19.86 -10.99
C ARG A 59 2.31 -20.20 -11.50
N GLY A 60 3.33 -19.82 -10.74
CA GLY A 60 4.72 -20.15 -11.06
C GLY A 60 5.76 -19.62 -10.11
N GLU A 61 7.00 -20.11 -10.19
CA GLU A 61 8.07 -19.63 -9.31
C GLU A 61 8.56 -18.23 -9.72
N LYS A 62 8.76 -18.00 -11.02
CA LYS A 62 9.11 -16.71 -11.62
C LYS A 62 8.09 -16.34 -12.70
N LEU A 63 7.26 -15.35 -12.42
CA LEU A 63 6.11 -14.94 -13.23
C LEU A 63 6.06 -13.41 -13.43
N PRO A 64 7.00 -12.80 -14.17
CA PRO A 64 6.83 -11.40 -14.52
C PRO A 64 5.63 -11.25 -15.48
N LEU A 65 4.73 -10.34 -15.16
CA LEU A 65 3.57 -9.97 -15.98
C LEU A 65 3.75 -8.53 -16.44
N THR A 66 4.07 -8.34 -17.72
CA THR A 66 4.47 -7.05 -18.27
C THR A 66 3.60 -6.65 -19.46
N GLY A 67 3.17 -5.39 -19.52
CA GLY A 67 2.38 -4.85 -20.63
C GLY A 67 0.92 -4.62 -20.26
N ARG A 68 -0.02 -4.96 -21.14
CA ARG A 68 -1.47 -4.89 -20.89
C ARG A 68 -1.99 -6.27 -20.52
N VAL A 69 -2.08 -6.52 -19.22
CA VAL A 69 -2.41 -7.84 -18.66
C VAL A 69 -3.74 -7.80 -17.93
N SER A 70 -4.61 -8.77 -18.21
CA SER A 70 -5.84 -9.00 -17.47
C SER A 70 -5.90 -10.44 -16.98
N VAL A 71 -6.08 -10.63 -15.66
CA VAL A 71 -6.26 -11.94 -15.04
C VAL A 71 -7.52 -11.91 -14.19
N SER A 72 -8.58 -12.62 -14.56
CA SER A 72 -9.79 -12.64 -13.72
C SER A 72 -9.57 -13.43 -12.43
N GLY A 73 -8.71 -14.45 -12.47
CA GLY A 73 -8.39 -15.32 -11.34
C GLY A 73 -7.31 -14.80 -10.40
N LYS A 74 -6.66 -15.74 -9.69
CA LYS A 74 -5.59 -15.48 -8.71
C LYS A 74 -4.23 -15.59 -9.38
N VAL A 75 -3.29 -14.72 -9.00
CA VAL A 75 -1.88 -14.82 -9.35
C VAL A 75 -1.10 -15.32 -8.13
N ARG A 76 -0.28 -16.35 -8.31
CA ARG A 76 0.59 -16.87 -7.25
C ARG A 76 1.97 -17.18 -7.76
N GLY A 77 2.99 -16.49 -7.24
CA GLY A 77 4.36 -16.90 -7.54
C GLY A 77 5.45 -16.51 -6.57
N GLY A 78 6.63 -17.13 -6.68
CA GLY A 78 7.78 -16.78 -5.83
C GLY A 78 8.25 -15.35 -6.09
N LYS A 79 8.44 -15.00 -7.36
CA LYS A 79 8.73 -13.67 -7.88
C LYS A 79 7.71 -13.34 -8.98
N SER A 80 6.80 -12.41 -8.74
CA SER A 80 5.72 -12.04 -9.69
C SER A 80 5.59 -10.53 -9.85
N PRO A 81 6.57 -9.84 -10.47
CA PRO A 81 6.43 -8.42 -10.77
C PRO A 81 5.29 -8.20 -11.77
N LEU A 82 4.43 -7.23 -11.49
CA LEU A 82 3.29 -6.82 -12.31
C LEU A 82 3.56 -5.39 -12.80
N THR A 83 3.94 -5.25 -14.07
CA THR A 83 4.42 -3.98 -14.63
C THR A 83 3.59 -3.56 -15.85
N GLY A 84 3.14 -2.32 -15.89
CA GLY A 84 2.38 -1.76 -17.02
C GLY A 84 0.92 -1.52 -16.68
N ARG A 85 -0.01 -1.87 -17.57
CA ARG A 85 -1.46 -1.75 -17.35
C ARG A 85 -2.03 -3.12 -16.98
N VAL A 86 -2.17 -3.36 -15.69
CA VAL A 86 -2.54 -4.67 -15.16
C VAL A 86 -3.88 -4.60 -14.43
N SER A 87 -4.80 -5.52 -14.75
CA SER A 87 -6.06 -5.69 -14.02
C SER A 87 -6.19 -7.11 -13.53
N MET A 88 -6.38 -7.29 -12.22
CA MET A 88 -6.60 -8.59 -11.60
C MET A 88 -7.93 -8.63 -10.87
N GLY A 89 -8.80 -9.57 -11.21
CA GLY A 89 -10.06 -9.79 -10.47
C GLY A 89 -9.82 -10.44 -9.11
N GLY A 90 -8.81 -11.31 -9.00
CA GLY A 90 -8.49 -12.05 -7.79
C GLY A 90 -7.39 -11.47 -6.91
N ALA A 91 -6.81 -12.35 -6.10
CA ALA A 91 -5.71 -12.04 -5.19
C ALA A 91 -4.35 -12.24 -5.88
N ASP A 92 -3.36 -11.43 -5.50
CA ASP A 92 -1.94 -11.63 -5.83
C ASP A 92 -1.18 -12.07 -4.58
N ARG A 93 -0.42 -13.16 -4.72
CA ARG A 93 0.37 -13.73 -3.63
C ARG A 93 1.74 -14.13 -4.12
N GLY A 94 2.78 -13.45 -3.65
CA GLY A 94 4.13 -13.88 -3.93
C GLY A 94 5.20 -13.43 -2.94
N GLY A 95 6.39 -13.98 -3.04
CA GLY A 95 7.51 -13.56 -2.19
C GLY A 95 7.97 -12.15 -2.54
N LYS A 96 8.23 -11.92 -3.83
CA LYS A 96 8.62 -10.61 -4.39
C LYS A 96 7.65 -10.24 -5.51
N SER A 97 6.70 -9.34 -5.24
CA SER A 97 5.60 -9.03 -6.16
C SER A 97 5.38 -7.52 -6.28
N PRO A 98 6.33 -6.78 -6.88
CA PRO A 98 6.16 -5.35 -7.10
C PRO A 98 4.98 -5.10 -8.06
N LEU A 99 4.13 -4.11 -7.73
CA LEU A 99 3.06 -3.61 -8.59
C LEU A 99 3.50 -2.24 -9.13
N ILE A 100 3.78 -2.13 -10.42
CA ILE A 100 4.37 -0.93 -11.03
C ILE A 100 3.54 -0.49 -12.25
N GLY A 101 3.13 0.78 -12.27
CA GLY A 101 2.38 1.36 -13.39
C GLY A 101 0.92 1.61 -13.05
N HIS A 102 0.00 1.19 -13.91
CA HIS A 102 -1.44 1.34 -13.75
C HIS A 102 -2.06 -0.02 -13.40
N VAL A 103 -2.16 -0.30 -12.10
CA VAL A 103 -2.49 -1.64 -11.59
C VAL A 103 -3.78 -1.60 -10.77
N SER A 104 -4.72 -2.49 -11.07
CA SER A 104 -5.94 -2.70 -10.28
C SER A 104 -6.01 -4.14 -9.79
N VAL A 105 -6.30 -4.34 -8.51
CA VAL A 105 -6.44 -5.66 -7.88
C VAL A 105 -7.73 -5.72 -7.07
N GLY A 106 -8.64 -6.62 -7.47
CA GLY A 106 -9.92 -6.87 -6.82
C GLY A 106 -9.83 -7.66 -5.50
N GLY A 107 -8.65 -8.19 -5.17
CA GLY A 107 -8.44 -9.05 -4.01
C GLY A 107 -7.38 -8.57 -3.03
N THR A 108 -6.89 -9.52 -2.23
CA THR A 108 -5.76 -9.28 -1.31
C THR A 108 -4.44 -9.38 -2.06
N VAL A 109 -3.54 -8.43 -1.84
CA VAL A 109 -2.15 -8.46 -2.32
C VAL A 109 -1.24 -8.81 -1.14
N ARG A 110 -0.44 -9.88 -1.27
CA ARG A 110 0.47 -10.34 -0.21
C ARG A 110 1.85 -10.64 -0.76
N GLY A 111 2.88 -10.09 -0.12
CA GLY A 111 4.25 -10.53 -0.37
C GLY A 111 5.33 -9.94 0.52
N GLU A 112 6.47 -10.61 0.66
CA GLU A 112 7.57 -10.16 1.53
C GLU A 112 8.16 -8.83 1.04
N LYS A 113 8.43 -8.70 -0.26
CA LYS A 113 8.81 -7.44 -0.92
C LYS A 113 7.74 -7.05 -1.92
N LEU A 114 6.98 -6.00 -1.60
CA LEU A 114 5.74 -5.65 -2.29
C LEU A 114 5.62 -4.13 -2.48
N PRO A 115 6.50 -3.48 -3.26
CA PRO A 115 6.35 -2.07 -3.59
C PRO A 115 5.13 -1.87 -4.52
N LEU A 116 4.30 -0.89 -4.22
CA LEU A 116 3.18 -0.42 -5.03
C LEU A 116 3.55 0.96 -5.55
N ILE A 117 3.87 1.07 -6.84
CA ILE A 117 4.44 2.29 -7.45
C ILE A 117 3.60 2.70 -8.67
N GLY A 118 3.18 3.95 -8.71
CA GLY A 118 2.40 4.51 -9.83
C GLY A 118 0.94 4.74 -9.46
N ARG A 119 0.01 4.38 -10.35
CA ARG A 119 -1.43 4.46 -10.11
C ARG A 119 -1.96 3.07 -9.77
N VAL A 120 -2.02 2.76 -8.48
CA VAL A 120 -2.37 1.43 -7.97
C VAL A 120 -3.67 1.48 -7.17
N SER A 121 -4.61 0.59 -7.47
CA SER A 121 -5.83 0.39 -6.70
C SER A 121 -5.92 -1.05 -6.22
N VAL A 122 -6.17 -1.23 -4.91
CA VAL A 122 -6.41 -2.54 -4.29
C VAL A 122 -7.70 -2.46 -3.51
N SER A 123 -8.76 -3.14 -3.93
CA SER A 123 -10.03 -3.13 -3.18
C SER A 123 -9.91 -3.87 -1.84
N GLY A 124 -9.04 -4.88 -1.77
CA GLY A 124 -8.84 -5.72 -0.59
C GLY A 124 -7.76 -5.24 0.38
N LYS A 125 -7.00 -6.19 0.91
CA LYS A 125 -5.93 -5.96 1.90
C LYS A 125 -4.56 -5.96 1.21
N VAL A 126 -3.63 -5.17 1.74
CA VAL A 126 -2.21 -5.20 1.37
C VAL A 126 -1.41 -5.70 2.56
N ARG A 127 -0.65 -6.78 2.40
CA ARG A 127 0.20 -7.33 3.47
C ARG A 127 1.59 -7.68 2.96
N GLY A 128 2.63 -7.06 3.52
CA GLY A 128 3.99 -7.45 3.21
C GLY A 128 5.03 -7.12 4.26
N GLY A 129 6.29 -7.49 4.04
CA GLY A 129 7.39 -7.11 4.92
C GLY A 129 7.87 -5.69 4.60
N LYS A 130 8.36 -5.52 3.37
CA LYS A 130 8.77 -4.23 2.77
C LYS A 130 7.79 -3.84 1.68
N SER A 131 6.93 -2.87 1.95
CA SER A 131 5.80 -2.54 1.09
C SER A 131 5.62 -1.03 0.90
N PRO A 132 6.56 -0.33 0.24
CA PRO A 132 6.36 1.09 -0.04
C PRO A 132 5.14 1.31 -0.95
N LEU A 133 4.29 2.28 -0.61
CA LEU A 133 3.17 2.76 -1.43
C LEU A 133 3.55 4.14 -1.96
N ILE A 134 3.86 4.25 -3.25
CA ILE A 134 4.42 5.46 -3.87
C ILE A 134 3.58 5.86 -5.08
N GLY A 135 3.17 7.13 -5.14
CA GLY A 135 2.40 7.69 -6.25
C GLY A 135 0.93 7.88 -5.90
N ARG A 136 0.02 7.49 -6.80
CA ARG A 136 -1.45 7.57 -6.59
C ARG A 136 -1.98 6.19 -6.21
N VAL A 137 -2.00 5.91 -4.91
CA VAL A 137 -2.37 4.58 -4.40
C VAL A 137 -3.67 4.65 -3.60
N SER A 138 -4.62 3.76 -3.91
CA SER A 138 -5.85 3.59 -3.14
C SER A 138 -5.98 2.16 -2.64
N VAL A 139 -6.23 1.98 -1.34
CA VAL A 139 -6.46 0.67 -0.74
C VAL A 139 -7.79 0.67 0.03
N GLY A 140 -8.74 -0.17 -0.39
CA GLY A 140 -10.06 -0.28 0.23
C GLY A 140 -10.09 -1.01 1.57
N GLY A 141 -8.97 -1.61 1.99
CA GLY A 141 -8.91 -2.42 3.20
C GLY A 141 -7.68 -2.15 4.09
N LYS A 142 -7.27 -3.19 4.82
CA LYS A 142 -6.14 -3.11 5.78
C LYS A 142 -4.81 -3.12 5.03
N VAL A 143 -3.88 -2.24 5.42
CA VAL A 143 -2.49 -2.22 4.97
C VAL A 143 -1.58 -2.57 6.13
N ARG A 144 -0.75 -3.60 5.98
CA ARG A 144 0.20 -4.03 7.01
C ARG A 144 1.57 -4.30 6.42
N GLY A 145 2.61 -3.77 7.06
CA GLY A 145 3.96 -4.29 6.88
C GLY A 145 4.94 -3.94 7.98
N GLU A 146 6.21 -4.28 7.80
CA GLU A 146 7.28 -3.88 8.74
C GLU A 146 7.85 -2.52 8.32
N LYS A 147 8.25 -2.41 7.05
CA LYS A 147 8.67 -1.15 6.40
C LYS A 147 7.62 -0.74 5.37
N LEU A 148 6.81 0.26 5.72
CA LEU A 148 5.61 0.64 5.00
C LEU A 148 5.58 2.17 4.79
N PRO A 149 6.48 2.76 3.99
CA PRO A 149 6.37 4.18 3.65
C PRO A 149 5.18 4.42 2.72
N LEU A 150 4.39 5.45 2.99
CA LEU A 150 3.29 5.92 2.15
C LEU A 150 3.68 7.31 1.64
N THR A 151 3.94 7.43 0.33
CA THR A 151 4.45 8.66 -0.27
C THR A 151 3.61 9.07 -1.50
N GLY A 152 3.19 10.32 -1.56
CA GLY A 152 2.42 10.87 -2.69
C GLY A 152 0.95 11.04 -2.35
N HIS A 153 0.05 10.66 -3.26
CA HIS A 153 -1.41 10.69 -3.07
C HIS A 153 -1.93 9.31 -2.66
N VAL A 154 -1.96 9.05 -1.36
CA VAL A 154 -2.32 7.73 -0.82
C VAL A 154 -3.63 7.81 -0.04
N SER A 155 -4.60 6.96 -0.39
CA SER A 155 -5.85 6.80 0.34
C SER A 155 -5.99 5.38 0.87
N VAL A 156 -6.32 5.21 2.14
CA VAL A 156 -6.56 3.90 2.76
C VAL A 156 -7.87 3.90 3.54
N SER A 157 -8.83 3.09 3.09
CA SER A 157 -10.12 2.91 3.77
C SER A 157 -10.06 1.81 4.83
N GLY A 158 -9.15 1.94 5.80
CA GLY A 158 -8.97 0.90 6.81
C GLY A 158 -7.84 1.12 7.80
N LYS A 159 -7.34 0.01 8.37
CA LYS A 159 -6.23 0.03 9.34
C LYS A 159 -4.90 0.01 8.61
N VAL A 160 -4.01 0.94 8.96
CA VAL A 160 -2.61 0.99 8.50
C VAL A 160 -1.71 0.62 9.67
N ARG A 161 -0.89 -0.43 9.52
CA ARG A 161 0.05 -0.89 10.56
C ARG A 161 1.45 -1.12 10.00
N GLY A 162 2.44 -0.46 10.58
CA GLY A 162 3.84 -0.50 10.13
C GLY A 162 4.83 -0.30 11.28
N GLU A 163 5.94 -1.01 11.37
CA GLU A 163 6.97 -0.67 12.38
C GLU A 163 7.66 0.66 12.00
N LYS A 164 8.11 0.76 10.75
CA LYS A 164 8.59 1.99 10.10
C LYS A 164 7.52 2.45 9.11
N LEU A 165 6.82 3.52 9.44
CA LEU A 165 5.58 3.93 8.76
C LEU A 165 5.59 5.44 8.43
N PRO A 166 6.54 5.97 7.65
CA PRO A 166 6.48 7.38 7.25
C PRO A 166 5.32 7.60 6.29
N LEU A 167 4.51 8.62 6.56
CA LEU A 167 3.42 9.10 5.71
C LEU A 167 3.80 10.49 5.21
N THR A 168 4.06 10.62 3.91
CA THR A 168 4.56 11.85 3.29
C THR A 168 3.72 12.24 2.08
N GLY A 169 3.31 13.51 2.00
CA GLY A 169 2.52 14.05 0.87
C GLY A 169 1.04 14.21 1.21
N HIS A 170 0.15 13.83 0.29
CA HIS A 170 -1.29 13.88 0.45
C HIS A 170 -1.82 12.50 0.86
N VAL A 171 -1.87 12.25 2.16
CA VAL A 171 -2.28 10.95 2.71
C VAL A 171 -3.61 11.06 3.44
N SER A 172 -4.57 10.20 3.08
CA SER A 172 -5.85 10.07 3.78
C SER A 172 -6.03 8.64 4.30
N VAL A 173 -6.37 8.49 5.58
CA VAL A 173 -6.64 7.18 6.18
C VAL A 173 -7.97 7.22 6.94
N SER A 174 -8.96 6.48 6.46
CA SER A 174 -10.23 6.29 7.19
C SER A 174 -10.16 5.08 8.12
N GLY A 175 -9.47 5.26 9.25
CA GLY A 175 -9.33 4.20 10.23
C GLY A 175 -8.22 4.43 11.24
N LYS A 176 -7.49 3.35 11.57
CA LYS A 176 -6.45 3.38 12.61
C LYS A 176 -5.06 3.35 11.97
N VAL A 177 -4.21 4.29 12.33
CA VAL A 177 -2.78 4.29 12.00
C VAL A 177 -2.00 3.86 13.23
N ARG A 178 -1.22 2.77 13.11
CA ARG A 178 -0.35 2.29 14.20
C ARG A 178 1.04 2.00 13.69
N GLY A 179 2.06 2.61 14.30
CA GLY A 179 3.43 2.20 14.06
C GLY A 179 4.42 2.50 15.16
N GLY A 180 5.65 1.99 15.06
CA GLY A 180 6.71 2.34 16.00
C GLY A 180 7.15 3.79 15.78
N LYS A 181 7.47 4.11 14.52
CA LYS A 181 7.85 5.47 14.09
C LYS A 181 7.02 5.89 12.87
N PRO A 182 5.82 6.48 13.06
CA PRO A 182 5.05 7.04 11.95
C PRO A 182 5.18 8.56 11.88
N PRO A 183 6.25 9.11 11.26
CA PRO A 183 6.27 10.53 10.93
C PRO A 183 5.19 10.82 9.90
N LEU A 184 4.45 11.91 10.11
CA LEU A 184 3.38 12.38 9.23
C LEU A 184 3.78 13.76 8.71
N THR A 185 4.10 13.85 7.43
CA THR A 185 4.63 15.07 6.80
C THR A 185 3.80 15.45 5.57
N GLY A 186 3.39 16.71 5.48
CA GLY A 186 2.61 17.23 4.35
C GLY A 186 1.13 17.43 4.69
N HIS A 187 0.24 17.03 3.78
CA HIS A 187 -1.22 17.11 3.94
C HIS A 187 -1.78 15.75 4.35
N VAL A 188 -1.87 15.50 5.66
CA VAL A 188 -2.31 14.20 6.16
C VAL A 188 -3.62 14.32 6.93
N SER A 189 -4.61 13.51 6.55
CA SER A 189 -5.89 13.39 7.25
C SER A 189 -6.10 11.96 7.73
N VAL A 190 -6.44 11.79 9.01
CA VAL A 190 -6.78 10.49 9.60
C VAL A 190 -8.13 10.59 10.30
N SER A 191 -9.16 9.97 9.73
CA SER A 191 -10.45 9.83 10.40
C SER A 191 -10.45 8.61 11.34
N GLY A 192 -9.76 8.75 12.47
CA GLY A 192 -9.71 7.73 13.50
C GLY A 192 -8.54 7.90 14.47
N LYS A 193 -7.91 6.79 14.88
CA LYS A 193 -6.88 6.78 15.93
C LYS A 193 -5.48 6.67 15.36
N VAL A 194 -4.56 7.49 15.86
CA VAL A 194 -3.13 7.45 15.50
C VAL A 194 -2.31 7.07 16.73
N ARG A 195 -1.48 6.02 16.62
CA ARG A 195 -0.61 5.56 17.71
C ARG A 195 0.80 5.25 17.24
N GLY A 196 1.80 5.71 17.99
CA GLY A 196 3.19 5.31 17.79
C GLY A 196 4.16 5.86 18.81
N GLU A 197 5.38 5.32 18.87
CA GLU A 197 6.35 5.70 19.90
C GLU A 197 6.97 7.06 19.60
N LYS A 198 7.39 7.29 18.34
CA LYS A 198 7.88 8.58 17.84
C LYS A 198 7.00 9.04 16.68
N LEU A 199 6.27 10.13 16.89
CA LEU A 199 5.12 10.54 16.08
C LEU A 199 5.22 12.03 15.68
N PRO A 200 6.28 12.44 14.95
CA PRO A 200 6.38 13.81 14.49
C PRO A 200 5.27 14.11 13.47
N LEU A 201 4.52 15.19 13.69
CA LEU A 201 3.51 15.70 12.77
C LEU A 201 4.03 17.01 12.21
N THR A 202 4.13 17.12 10.89
CA THR A 202 4.67 18.31 10.21
C THR A 202 3.82 18.68 9.00
N GLY A 203 3.43 19.94 8.87
CA GLY A 203 2.62 20.43 7.75
C GLY A 203 1.15 20.65 8.13
N ARG A 204 0.22 20.24 7.28
CA ARG A 204 -1.23 20.30 7.53
C ARG A 204 -1.74 18.91 7.91
N VAL A 205 -1.84 18.65 9.21
CA VAL A 205 -2.26 17.35 9.75
C VAL A 205 -3.60 17.48 10.48
N SER A 206 -4.55 16.62 10.15
CA SER A 206 -5.83 16.54 10.84
C SER A 206 -6.11 15.10 11.29
N VAL A 207 -6.47 14.93 12.56
CA VAL A 207 -6.84 13.63 13.14
C VAL A 207 -8.17 13.81 13.86
N SER A 208 -9.25 13.20 13.39
CA SER A 208 -10.56 13.39 14.04
C SER A 208 -10.66 12.68 15.40
N GLY A 209 -9.89 11.62 15.63
CA GLY A 209 -9.92 10.84 16.86
C GLY A 209 -8.74 11.10 17.80
N LYS A 210 -8.24 10.02 18.44
CA LYS A 210 -7.17 10.08 19.44
C LYS A 210 -5.78 9.96 18.84
N VAL A 211 -4.84 10.78 19.31
CA VAL A 211 -3.40 10.67 19.05
C VAL A 211 -2.69 10.22 20.33
N ARG A 212 -1.93 9.12 20.25
CA ARG A 212 -1.10 8.63 21.36
C ARG A 212 0.32 8.38 20.91
N GLY A 213 1.28 9.12 21.48
CA GLY A 213 2.69 8.82 21.28
C GLY A 213 3.62 9.16 22.43
N GLY A 214 4.86 8.68 22.36
CA GLY A 214 5.88 8.94 23.37
C GLY A 214 6.58 10.28 23.13
N LYS A 215 7.10 10.49 21.91
CA LYS A 215 7.66 11.77 21.44
C LYS A 215 6.91 12.22 20.20
N SER A 216 6.21 13.35 20.27
CA SER A 216 5.27 13.76 19.22
C SER A 216 5.40 15.27 18.93
N PRO A 217 6.52 15.73 18.33
CA PRO A 217 6.64 17.14 17.95
C PRO A 217 5.57 17.48 16.91
N LEU A 218 4.86 18.60 17.12
CA LEU A 218 3.80 19.08 16.24
C LEU A 218 4.25 20.39 15.62
N ILE A 219 4.41 20.42 14.29
CA ILE A 219 4.92 21.58 13.56
C ILE A 219 3.96 21.92 12.40
N GLY A 220 3.48 23.17 12.34
CA GLY A 220 2.59 23.64 11.27
C GLY A 220 1.14 23.81 11.71
N ARG A 221 0.18 23.36 10.89
CA ARG A 221 -1.25 23.39 11.20
C ARG A 221 -1.71 21.98 11.57
N VAL A 222 -1.86 21.73 12.87
CA VAL A 222 -2.26 20.42 13.40
C VAL A 222 -3.60 20.53 14.13
N SER A 223 -4.56 19.69 13.76
CA SER A 223 -5.85 19.57 14.44
C SER A 223 -6.09 18.15 14.94
N VAL A 224 -6.50 18.01 16.20
CA VAL A 224 -6.87 16.73 16.80
C VAL A 224 -8.24 16.84 17.47
N GLY A 225 -9.20 16.04 17.03
CA GLY A 225 -10.60 16.17 17.47
C GLY A 225 -10.85 15.75 18.92
N GLU A 226 -10.23 14.67 19.40
CA GLU A 226 -10.55 14.12 20.72
C GLU A 226 -9.46 14.34 21.77
N LYS A 227 -8.32 13.67 21.64
CA LYS A 227 -7.34 13.57 22.73
C LYS A 227 -5.94 13.38 22.21
N VAL A 228 -5.01 14.15 22.75
CA VAL A 228 -3.58 13.96 22.56
C VAL A 228 -2.98 13.45 23.88
N ARG A 229 -2.27 12.32 23.81
CA ARG A 229 -1.44 11.81 24.90
C ARG A 229 -0.02 11.66 24.38
N GLY A 230 0.83 12.59 24.77
CA GLY A 230 2.25 12.69 24.41
C GLY A 230 3.14 12.58 25.65
N GLY A 231 4.41 12.20 25.48
CA GLY A 231 5.45 12.58 26.43
C GLY A 231 5.99 13.95 26.05
N LYS A 232 7.23 14.02 25.56
CA LYS A 232 7.85 15.25 25.03
C LYS A 232 7.25 15.64 23.68
N SER A 233 6.54 16.77 23.63
CA SER A 233 5.78 17.19 22.45
C SER A 233 5.94 18.69 22.21
N PRO A 234 7.06 19.16 21.64
CA PRO A 234 7.19 20.56 21.27
C PRO A 234 6.13 20.92 20.24
N LEU A 235 5.49 22.07 20.43
CA LEU A 235 4.38 22.58 19.64
C LEU A 235 4.86 23.85 18.93
N ILE A 236 4.93 23.83 17.60
CA ILE A 236 5.36 24.96 16.78
C ILE A 236 4.29 25.26 15.73
N GLY A 237 3.68 26.44 15.77
CA GLY A 237 2.67 26.89 14.80
C GLY A 237 1.24 26.92 15.35
N HIS A 238 0.26 26.45 14.58
CA HIS A 238 -1.15 26.44 14.94
C HIS A 238 -1.60 25.03 15.30
N VAL A 239 -1.82 24.79 16.58
CA VAL A 239 -2.29 23.50 17.10
C VAL A 239 -3.64 23.66 17.79
N SER A 240 -4.61 22.84 17.41
CA SER A 240 -5.93 22.79 18.05
C SER A 240 -6.27 21.37 18.47
N VAL A 241 -6.67 21.21 19.73
CA VAL A 241 -7.09 19.94 20.33
C VAL A 241 -8.49 20.10 20.90
N GLY A 242 -9.49 19.44 20.31
CA GLY A 242 -10.91 19.57 20.71
C GLY A 242 -11.25 18.98 22.09
N GLY A 243 -10.34 18.20 22.69
CA GLY A 243 -10.52 17.69 24.05
C GLY A 243 -9.27 17.87 24.92
N THR A 244 -8.76 16.78 25.48
CA THR A 244 -7.68 16.85 26.49
C THR A 244 -6.30 16.69 25.84
N ASP A 245 -5.36 17.56 26.19
CA ASP A 245 -3.94 17.42 25.83
C ASP A 245 -3.10 17.13 27.09
N ARG A 246 -2.47 15.95 27.14
CA ARG A 246 -1.60 15.52 28.26
C ARG A 246 -0.19 15.26 27.72
N GLY A 247 0.72 16.19 27.99
CA GLY A 247 2.16 16.09 27.74
C GLY A 247 2.96 16.37 29.02
N GLU A 248 4.04 15.62 29.27
CA GLU A 248 4.86 15.78 30.49
C GLU A 248 5.91 16.89 30.38
N LYS A 249 6.32 17.30 29.17
CA LYS A 249 7.31 18.36 28.89
C LYS A 249 7.13 18.91 27.47
N SER A 250 6.34 19.96 27.32
CA SER A 250 6.01 20.54 26.01
C SER A 250 6.38 22.02 25.99
N THR A 251 7.26 22.41 25.08
CA THR A 251 7.56 23.82 24.77
C THR A 251 6.59 24.30 23.70
N LEU A 252 5.96 25.44 23.90
CA LEU A 252 4.98 26.01 22.96
C LEU A 252 5.55 27.26 22.29
N THR A 253 5.54 27.30 20.96
CA THR A 253 5.76 28.50 20.14
C THR A 253 4.65 28.61 19.08
N GLY A 254 3.79 29.65 19.19
CA GLY A 254 2.62 29.84 18.32
C GLY A 254 1.27 29.70 19.04
N ARG A 255 0.17 29.55 18.27
CA ARG A 255 -1.20 29.49 18.83
C ARG A 255 -1.59 28.05 19.19
N HIS A 256 -1.93 27.83 20.45
CA HIS A 256 -2.44 26.55 20.97
C HIS A 256 -3.79 26.71 21.66
N SER A 257 -4.77 25.94 21.20
CA SER A 257 -6.11 25.82 21.80
C SER A 257 -6.36 24.39 22.24
N ALA A 258 -6.79 24.22 23.49
CA ALA A 258 -7.22 22.93 24.04
C ALA A 258 -8.31 23.14 25.09
N THR A 259 -9.31 22.26 25.12
CA THR A 259 -10.47 22.34 26.03
C THR A 259 -10.08 22.04 27.48
N GLN A 260 -9.04 21.23 27.71
CA GLN A 260 -8.42 21.02 29.02
C GLN A 260 -6.89 20.95 28.88
N LYS A 261 -6.17 21.89 29.52
CA LYS A 261 -4.70 22.00 29.52
C LYS A 261 -4.13 21.49 30.84
N ASN A 262 -3.04 20.71 30.78
CA ASN A 262 -2.11 20.53 31.90
C ASN A 262 -0.75 21.17 31.53
N ALA A 263 0.00 21.61 32.56
CA ALA A 263 1.18 22.48 32.53
C ALA A 263 2.05 22.41 31.26
N TYR A 264 2.13 23.56 30.55
CA TYR A 264 3.10 23.80 29.48
C TYR A 264 4.14 24.81 29.98
N ASP A 265 5.41 24.59 29.68
CA ASP A 265 6.43 25.64 29.77
C ASP A 265 6.26 26.55 28.55
N ILE A 266 5.63 27.70 28.76
CA ILE A 266 5.47 28.72 27.72
C ILE A 266 6.81 29.45 27.60
N LYS A 267 7.43 29.41 26.42
CA LYS A 267 8.58 30.27 26.10
C LYS A 267 8.10 31.35 25.10
N PRO A 268 8.56 32.60 25.23
CA PRO A 268 8.18 33.69 24.32
C PRO A 268 8.55 33.39 22.86
#